data_AF-A0A1S6LN44-F1
#
_entry.id   AF-A0A1S6LN44-F1
#
_cell.length_a   1.000
_cell.length_b   1.000
_cell.length_c   1.000
_cell.angle_alpha   90.00
_cell.angle_beta   90.00
_cell.angle_gamma   90.00
#
_symmetry.space_group_name_H-M   'P 1'
#
loop_
_entity.id
_entity.type
_entity.pdbx_description
1 polymer ?
#
loop_
_entity_poly.entity_id
_entity_poly.type
_entity_poly.pdbx_seq_one_letter_code
_entity_poly.pdbx_strand_id
1 'polypeptide(L)'
;MRSAGEVLDEAVLGSITFGVLELGIPLVVILGHQSCGAVSAAVRAADGGAPLPGHMHAVPGRSDQARDRPQAPGGRADRRGHHRERAPGAVAAGRGTDLAAKVAAGELAVVGARYELTNQRVRRIR
;
A
#
# COMPACT_ATOMS: atom_id res chain seq x y z
N MET A 1 -7.49 1.30 -10.30
CA MET A 1 -7.43 2.59 -9.57
C MET A 1 -5.98 3.03 -9.45
N ARG A 2 -5.72 4.34 -9.35
CA ARG A 2 -4.39 4.91 -9.14
C ARG A 2 -4.51 6.14 -8.24
N SER A 3 -3.85 6.12 -7.10
CA SER A 3 -3.79 7.22 -6.14
C SER A 3 -2.33 7.49 -5.75
N ALA A 4 -2.04 8.68 -5.25
CA ALA A 4 -0.69 9.02 -4.79
C ALA A 4 -0.30 8.09 -3.64
N GLY A 5 0.80 7.36 -3.78
CA GLY A 5 1.26 6.44 -2.75
C GLY A 5 0.39 5.18 -2.56
N GLU A 6 -0.59 4.94 -3.44
CA GLU A 6 -1.64 3.93 -3.28
C GLU A 6 -2.46 4.09 -1.99
N VAL A 7 -2.74 5.34 -1.61
CA VAL A 7 -3.68 5.69 -0.55
C VAL A 7 -5.05 5.08 -0.85
N LEU A 8 -5.64 4.46 0.18
CA LEU A 8 -6.96 3.84 0.16
C LEU A 8 -7.96 4.76 0.83
N ASP A 9 -8.48 5.74 0.09
CA ASP A 9 -9.64 6.52 0.53
C ASP A 9 -10.95 5.73 0.28
N GLU A 10 -12.08 6.29 0.71
CA GLU A 10 -13.39 5.65 0.57
C GLU A 10 -13.79 5.36 -0.89
N ALA A 11 -13.41 6.24 -1.83
CA ALA A 11 -13.73 6.05 -3.24
C ALA A 11 -12.91 4.89 -3.84
N VAL A 12 -11.63 4.79 -3.46
CA VAL A 12 -10.75 3.68 -3.83
C VAL A 12 -11.25 2.37 -3.21
N LEU A 13 -11.57 2.34 -1.91
CA LEU A 13 -12.11 1.15 -1.25
C LEU A 13 -13.43 0.70 -1.87
N GLY A 14 -14.39 1.61 -2.08
CA GLY A 14 -15.67 1.30 -2.71
C GLY A 14 -15.51 0.72 -4.12
N SER A 15 -14.56 1.26 -4.90
CA SER A 15 -14.25 0.74 -6.23
C SER A 15 -13.61 -0.66 -6.19
N ILE A 16 -12.80 -0.98 -5.18
CA ILE A 16 -12.26 -2.35 -4.97
C ILE A 16 -13.41 -3.29 -4.62
N THR A 17 -14.23 -2.90 -3.66
CA THR A 17 -15.38 -3.69 -3.19
C THR A 17 -16.34 -4.00 -4.32
N PHE A 18 -16.71 -3.01 -5.14
CA PHE A 18 -17.56 -3.22 -6.31
C PHE A 18 -16.95 -4.23 -7.28
N GLY A 19 -15.66 -4.09 -7.61
CA GLY A 19 -14.99 -5.02 -8.52
C GLY A 19 -14.99 -6.46 -8.01
N VAL A 20 -14.83 -6.66 -6.70
CA VAL A 20 -14.84 -8.00 -6.11
C VAL A 20 -16.26 -8.58 -6.00
N LEU A 21 -17.22 -7.79 -5.49
CA LEU A 21 -18.55 -8.29 -5.16
C LEU A 21 -19.47 -8.36 -6.38
N GLU A 22 -19.47 -7.32 -7.22
CA GLU A 22 -20.38 -7.21 -8.37
C GLU A 22 -19.80 -7.81 -9.63
N LEU A 23 -18.47 -7.71 -9.82
CA LEU A 23 -17.80 -8.21 -11.02
C LEU A 23 -17.07 -9.54 -10.81
N GLY A 24 -17.04 -10.05 -9.57
CA GLY A 24 -16.40 -11.32 -9.25
C GLY A 24 -14.89 -11.35 -9.48
N ILE A 25 -14.19 -10.21 -9.37
CA ILE A 25 -12.74 -10.15 -9.58
C ILE A 25 -12.01 -10.99 -8.50
N PRO A 26 -11.22 -12.02 -8.90
CA PRO A 26 -10.59 -12.93 -7.94
C PRO A 26 -9.20 -12.45 -7.47
N LEU A 27 -8.68 -11.35 -8.02
CA LEU A 27 -7.33 -10.87 -7.74
C LEU A 27 -7.29 -9.34 -7.64
N VAL A 28 -6.83 -8.85 -6.49
CA VAL A 28 -6.50 -7.43 -6.28
C VAL A 28 -4.98 -7.30 -6.16
N VAL A 29 -4.39 -6.45 -7.01
CA VAL A 29 -2.94 -6.16 -6.99
C VAL A 29 -2.73 -4.73 -6.50
N ILE A 30 -1.97 -4.59 -5.41
CA ILE A 30 -1.51 -3.30 -4.91
C ILE A 30 -0.10 -3.09 -5.45
N LEU A 31 -0.02 -2.28 -6.50
CA LEU A 31 1.20 -2.10 -7.29
C LEU A 31 1.87 -0.77 -6.96
N GLY A 32 2.90 -0.83 -6.11
CA GLY A 32 3.82 0.29 -5.90
C GLY A 32 4.90 0.35 -6.96
N HIS A 33 5.79 1.33 -6.86
CA HIS A 33 6.92 1.46 -7.77
C HIS A 33 8.18 2.02 -7.09
N GLN A 34 9.34 1.76 -7.69
CA GLN A 34 10.61 2.34 -7.26
C GLN A 34 10.56 3.88 -7.38
N SER A 35 11.29 4.58 -6.52
CA SER A 35 11.39 6.05 -6.53
C SER A 35 10.04 6.79 -6.40
N CYS A 36 9.08 6.25 -5.65
CA CYS A 36 7.79 6.91 -5.41
C CYS A 36 7.95 8.24 -4.67
N GLY A 37 7.49 9.34 -5.29
CA GLY A 37 7.56 10.68 -4.73
C GLY A 37 6.68 10.86 -3.49
N ALA A 38 5.47 10.31 -3.50
CA ALA A 38 4.52 10.37 -2.38
C ALA A 38 5.10 9.72 -1.10
N VAL A 39 5.65 8.50 -1.22
CA VAL A 39 6.33 7.81 -0.11
C VAL A 39 7.56 8.60 0.35
N SER A 40 8.36 9.12 -0.60
CA SER A 40 9.55 9.90 -0.24
C SER A 40 9.21 11.19 0.51
N ALA A 41 8.12 11.86 0.14
CA ALA A 41 7.64 13.07 0.81
C ALA A 41 7.10 12.73 2.22
N ALA A 42 6.31 11.67 2.34
CA ALA A 42 5.77 11.17 3.60
C ALA A 42 6.87 10.76 4.60
N VAL A 43 7.92 10.08 4.12
CA VAL A 43 9.09 9.73 4.95
C VAL A 43 9.84 10.99 5.41
N ARG A 44 10.07 11.95 4.52
CA ARG A 44 10.75 13.22 4.89
C ARG A 44 9.96 14.01 5.93
N ALA A 45 8.65 14.12 5.78
CA ALA A 45 7.79 14.78 6.76
C ALA A 45 7.82 14.06 8.11
N ALA A 46 7.82 12.72 8.11
CA ALA A 46 7.91 11.92 9.34
C ALA A 46 9.28 12.00 10.02
N ASP A 47 10.36 12.16 9.25
CA ASP A 47 11.75 12.25 9.75
C ASP A 47 12.13 13.70 10.16
N GLY A 48 11.15 14.55 10.51
CA GLY A 48 11.37 15.91 11.01
C GLY A 48 11.46 17.00 9.95
N GLY A 49 11.13 16.68 8.69
CA GLY A 49 10.94 17.68 7.63
C GLY A 49 9.64 18.47 7.77
N ALA A 50 9.45 19.45 6.88
CA ALA A 50 8.20 20.21 6.84
C ALA A 50 6.98 19.30 6.60
N PRO A 51 5.83 19.57 7.25
CA PRO A 51 4.60 18.84 6.98
C PRO A 51 4.19 18.91 5.51
N LEU A 52 3.55 17.85 5.01
CA LEU A 52 3.00 17.83 3.65
C LEU A 52 1.84 18.84 3.53
N PRO A 53 1.77 19.71 2.53
CA PRO A 53 0.72 20.74 2.50
C PRO A 53 -0.65 20.19 2.06
N GLY A 54 -1.73 20.76 2.60
CA GLY A 54 -3.10 20.56 2.13
C GLY A 54 -3.52 19.09 2.08
N HIS A 55 -4.14 18.66 0.98
CA HIS A 55 -4.59 17.26 0.84
C HIS A 55 -3.45 16.23 0.80
N MET A 56 -2.18 16.64 0.71
CA MET A 56 -1.05 15.70 0.74
C MET A 56 -0.85 15.08 2.12
N HIS A 57 -1.41 15.65 3.19
CA HIS A 57 -1.45 15.02 4.52
C HIS A 57 -2.13 13.63 4.51
N ALA A 58 -3.00 13.36 3.53
CA ALA A 58 -3.66 12.06 3.38
C ALA A 58 -2.69 10.94 2.96
N VAL A 59 -1.47 11.25 2.54
CA VAL A 59 -0.43 10.26 2.28
C VAL A 59 0.21 9.86 3.62
N PRO A 60 -0.02 8.63 4.12
CA PRO A 60 0.43 8.25 5.45
C PRO A 60 1.96 8.24 5.56
N GLY A 61 2.46 8.69 6.72
CA GLY A 61 3.88 8.81 7.05
C GLY A 61 4.59 7.50 7.37
N ARG A 62 5.90 7.58 7.62
CA ARG A 62 6.73 6.44 8.06
C ARG A 62 6.20 5.80 9.34
N SER A 63 5.75 6.60 10.30
CA SER A 63 5.31 6.15 11.64
C SER A 63 3.99 5.39 11.63
N ASP A 64 3.07 5.72 10.72
CA ASP A 64 1.80 5.01 10.56
C ASP A 64 1.98 3.69 9.80
N GLN A 65 3.07 3.59 9.02
CA GLN A 65 3.40 2.40 8.23
C GLN A 65 4.44 1.47 8.92
N ALA A 66 5.23 1.98 9.88
CA ALA A 66 6.32 1.27 10.55
C ALA A 66 6.02 0.84 12.00
N ARG A 67 4.88 1.24 12.58
CA ARG A 67 4.54 1.02 14.01
C ARG A 67 4.48 -0.44 14.49
N ASP A 68 4.56 -1.42 13.58
CA ASP A 68 4.38 -2.84 13.89
C ASP A 68 5.53 -3.75 13.38
N ARG A 69 6.77 -3.26 13.25
CA ARG A 69 7.97 -4.14 13.18
C ARG A 69 9.22 -3.54 13.86
N PRO A 70 10.05 -4.36 14.53
CA PRO A 70 11.30 -3.92 15.14
C PRO A 70 12.36 -3.61 14.07
N GLN A 71 13.15 -2.56 14.30
CA GLN A 71 14.24 -2.17 13.40
C GLN A 71 15.37 -3.21 13.43
N ALA A 72 15.80 -3.71 12.27
CA ALA A 72 17.05 -4.46 12.18
C ALA A 72 18.25 -3.48 12.25
N PRO A 73 19.25 -3.72 13.12
CA PRO A 73 20.39 -2.82 13.27
C PRO A 73 21.40 -3.01 12.13
N GLY A 74 21.96 -1.89 11.64
CA GLY A 74 23.21 -1.90 10.84
C GLY A 74 23.08 -1.96 9.31
N GLY A 75 21.89 -2.19 8.75
CA GLY A 75 21.72 -2.13 7.29
C GLY A 75 21.41 -0.71 6.81
N ARG A 76 22.14 -0.18 5.81
CA ARG A 76 21.54 0.75 4.85
C ARG A 76 20.50 -0.05 4.04
N ALA A 77 19.42 -0.44 4.70
CA ALA A 77 18.30 -1.15 4.11
C ALA A 77 17.78 -0.33 2.94
N ASP A 78 17.22 -0.98 1.93
CA ASP A 78 16.47 -0.32 0.87
C ASP A 78 15.29 0.45 1.49
N ARG A 79 15.55 1.69 1.94
CA ARG A 79 14.62 2.56 2.69
C ARG A 79 13.36 2.91 1.88
N ARG A 80 13.24 2.44 0.64
CA ARG A 80 12.12 2.69 -0.27
C ARG A 80 11.29 1.43 -0.57
N GLY A 81 11.74 0.23 -0.20
CA GLY A 81 11.09 -1.04 -0.54
C GLY A 81 10.09 -1.55 0.49
N HIS A 82 10.28 -1.24 1.77
CA HIS A 82 9.60 -1.92 2.88
C HIS A 82 8.22 -1.35 3.28
N HIS A 83 7.75 -0.33 2.57
CA HIS A 83 6.56 0.44 2.94
C HIS A 83 5.20 -0.19 2.56
N ARG A 84 5.19 -1.36 1.87
CA ARG A 84 3.99 -1.85 1.16
C ARG A 84 3.60 -3.31 1.38
N GLU A 85 4.18 -3.98 2.36
CA GLU A 85 3.79 -5.36 2.73
C GLU A 85 2.39 -5.43 3.38
N ARG A 86 1.84 -4.30 3.85
CA ARG A 86 0.57 -4.25 4.62
C ARG A 86 -0.66 -3.82 3.84
N ALA A 87 -0.50 -3.25 2.65
CA ALA A 87 -1.63 -2.84 1.84
C ALA A 87 -2.59 -4.02 1.55
N PRO A 88 -2.13 -5.27 1.35
CA PRO A 88 -3.01 -6.42 1.24
C PRO A 88 -3.82 -6.68 2.52
N GLY A 89 -3.19 -6.51 3.69
CA GLY A 89 -3.83 -6.60 4.98
C GLY A 89 -4.82 -5.47 5.23
N ALA A 90 -4.57 -4.25 4.76
CA ALA A 90 -5.50 -3.11 4.88
C ALA A 90 -6.71 -3.24 3.95
N VAL A 91 -6.57 -3.84 2.78
CA VAL A 91 -7.71 -4.20 1.92
C VAL A 91 -8.49 -5.38 2.52
N ALA A 92 -7.79 -6.37 3.07
CA ALA A 92 -8.43 -7.50 3.74
C ALA A 92 -9.08 -7.13 5.09
N ALA A 93 -8.57 -6.11 5.79
CA ALA A 93 -9.11 -5.58 7.05
C ALA A 93 -9.94 -4.30 6.85
N GLY A 94 -10.14 -3.87 5.60
CA GLY A 94 -10.94 -2.70 5.26
C GLY A 94 -12.32 -2.86 5.88
N ARG A 95 -12.85 -1.78 6.46
CA ARG A 95 -14.10 -1.77 7.23
C ARG A 95 -15.27 -2.26 6.37
N GLY A 96 -15.53 -3.56 6.44
CA GLY A 96 -16.48 -4.27 5.59
C GLY A 96 -16.08 -5.75 5.53
N THR A 97 -16.86 -6.60 6.18
CA THR A 97 -16.62 -8.04 6.35
C THR A 97 -16.45 -8.81 5.03
N ASP A 98 -16.89 -8.24 3.91
CA ASP A 98 -17.16 -9.00 2.69
C ASP A 98 -15.89 -9.31 1.89
N LEU A 99 -14.94 -8.38 1.82
CA LEU A 99 -13.63 -8.64 1.21
C LEU A 99 -12.83 -9.63 2.07
N ALA A 100 -12.85 -9.46 3.38
CA ALA A 100 -12.21 -10.36 4.33
C ALA A 100 -12.75 -11.79 4.20
N ALA A 101 -14.08 -11.93 4.09
CA ALA A 101 -14.75 -13.22 3.90
C ALA A 101 -14.31 -13.90 2.61
N LYS A 102 -14.23 -13.17 1.48
CA LYS A 102 -13.74 -13.72 0.22
C LYS A 102 -12.28 -14.13 0.26
N VAL A 103 -11.43 -13.38 0.96
CA VAL A 103 -10.03 -13.78 1.19
C VAL A 103 -9.98 -15.05 2.04
N ALA A 104 -10.75 -15.11 3.13
CA ALA A 104 -10.79 -16.27 4.03
C ALA A 104 -11.33 -17.53 3.33
N ALA A 105 -12.30 -17.37 2.42
CA ALA A 105 -12.85 -18.44 1.58
C ALA A 105 -11.90 -18.86 0.44
N GLY A 106 -10.79 -18.14 0.21
CA GLY A 106 -9.88 -18.39 -0.91
C GLY A 106 -10.40 -17.94 -2.27
N GLU A 107 -11.52 -17.20 -2.30
CA GLU A 107 -12.15 -16.67 -3.51
C GLU A 107 -11.49 -15.37 -4.00
N LEU A 108 -10.79 -14.66 -3.12
CA LEU A 108 -10.07 -13.43 -3.43
C LEU A 108 -8.61 -13.53 -2.98
N ALA A 109 -7.68 -13.32 -3.91
CA ALA A 109 -6.28 -13.08 -3.60
C ALA A 109 -5.99 -11.57 -3.58
N VAL A 110 -5.33 -11.09 -2.52
CA VAL A 110 -4.78 -9.72 -2.48
C VAL A 110 -3.26 -9.79 -2.41
N VAL A 111 -2.58 -9.16 -3.37
CA VAL A 111 -1.11 -9.25 -3.48
C VAL A 111 -0.46 -7.87 -3.57
N GLY A 112 0.66 -7.72 -2.88
CA GLY A 112 1.56 -6.58 -3.03
C GLY A 112 2.58 -6.83 -4.14
N ALA A 113 2.82 -5.82 -4.98
CA ALA A 113 3.85 -5.87 -6.01
C ALA A 113 4.57 -4.52 -6.14
N ARG A 114 5.79 -4.55 -6.68
CA ARG A 114 6.61 -3.37 -6.98
C ARG A 114 7.04 -3.38 -8.43
N TYR A 115 6.83 -2.27 -9.10
CA TYR A 115 7.40 -1.98 -10.41
C TYR A 115 8.78 -1.32 -10.29
N GLU A 116 9.79 -1.91 -10.91
CA GLU A 116 11.16 -1.41 -10.94
C GLU A 116 11.40 -0.61 -12.23
N LEU A 117 11.32 0.73 -12.20
CA LEU A 117 11.61 1.59 -13.38
C LEU A 117 13.00 1.35 -14.00
N THR A 118 13.98 0.80 -13.24
CA THR A 118 15.36 0.59 -13.73
C THR A 118 15.46 -0.54 -14.74
N ASN A 119 14.62 -1.57 -14.59
CA ASN A 119 14.63 -2.75 -15.45
C ASN A 119 13.24 -3.12 -15.98
N GLN A 120 12.24 -2.29 -15.70
CA GLN A 120 10.86 -2.39 -16.16
C GLN A 120 10.13 -3.67 -15.71
N ARG A 121 10.62 -4.34 -14.66
CA ARG A 121 9.99 -5.57 -14.14
C ARG A 121 9.04 -5.28 -12.99
N VAL A 122 7.98 -6.07 -12.91
CA VAL A 122 7.14 -6.18 -11.72
C VAL A 122 7.63 -7.35 -10.88
N ARG A 123 7.81 -7.13 -9.58
CA ARG A 123 8.14 -8.16 -8.60
C ARG A 123 7.07 -8.21 -7.53
N ARG A 124 6.62 -9.42 -7.19
CA ARG A 124 5.77 -9.63 -6.02
C ARG A 124 6.58 -9.30 -4.76
N ILE A 125 6.00 -8.51 -3.87
CA ILE A 125 6.55 -8.25 -2.54
C ILE A 125 6.02 -9.36 -1.63
N ARG A 126 6.91 -10.01 -0.89
CA ARG A 126 6.55 -11.07 0.07
C ARG A 126 6.52 -10.50 1.47
#